data_AF-A0A2N7Q0T3-F1
#
_entry.id   AF-A0A2N7Q0T3-F1
#
_cell.length_a   1.000
_cell.length_b   1.000
_cell.length_c   1.000
_cell.angle_alpha   90.00
_cell.angle_beta   90.00
_cell.angle_gamma   90.00
#
_symmetry.space_group_name_H-M   'P 1'
#
loop_
_entity.id
_entity.type
_entity.pdbx_description
1 polymer ?
#
loop_
_entity_poly.entity_id
_entity_poly.type
_entity_poly.pdbx_seq_one_letter_code
_entity_poly.pdbx_strand_id
1 'polypeptide(L)'
;MDNIDLSNVKKNGTIGGILLTTSIIPFIGIIGFFAGLLFIAKAIVELSNAIKDQLIYKKFMAGFMPNIILTVGLLIFEIFFGVGYLIAKSLRAQGNPAVFFYLISIMVFILGYILGIIIAYHYKLAFDKIYDATKEVYFKKAGEVMFFGSLLVIVGIGIILIYVSYIFILKAFINLPEKI
;
A
#
# COMPACT_ATOMS: atom_id res chain seq x y z
N MET A 1 3.29 26.76 -23.85
CA MET A 1 3.33 25.91 -22.64
C MET A 1 3.97 24.62 -23.10
N ASP A 2 5.11 24.25 -22.51
CA ASP A 2 5.79 23.00 -22.88
C ASP A 2 4.83 21.84 -22.59
N ASN A 3 4.63 21.00 -23.60
CA ASN A 3 3.77 19.83 -23.51
C ASN A 3 4.46 18.83 -22.58
N ILE A 4 3.98 18.66 -21.35
CA ILE A 4 4.62 17.80 -20.35
C ILE A 4 4.38 16.35 -20.76
N ASP A 5 5.43 15.61 -21.13
CA ASP A 5 5.33 14.20 -21.51
C ASP A 5 5.18 13.30 -20.28
N LEU A 6 4.08 12.55 -20.23
CA LEU A 6 3.72 11.61 -19.17
C LEU A 6 3.68 10.15 -19.65
N SER A 7 4.17 9.84 -20.86
CA SER A 7 4.14 8.49 -21.41
C SER A 7 4.82 7.46 -20.51
N ASN A 8 5.99 7.80 -19.96
CA ASN A 8 6.71 6.93 -19.03
C ASN A 8 5.97 6.75 -17.69
N VAL A 9 5.36 7.82 -17.18
CA VAL A 9 4.54 7.77 -15.95
C VAL A 9 3.37 6.80 -16.15
N LYS A 10 2.63 6.96 -17.26
CA LYS A 10 1.52 6.10 -17.64
C LYS A 10 1.94 4.64 -17.73
N LYS A 11 3.04 4.36 -18.45
CA LYS A 11 3.58 3.01 -18.64
C LYS A 11 3.98 2.37 -17.30
N ASN A 12 4.83 3.04 -16.52
CA ASN A 12 5.32 2.53 -15.24
C ASN A 12 4.16 2.33 -14.26
N GLY A 13 3.24 3.29 -14.18
CA GLY A 13 2.09 3.23 -13.28
C GLY A 13 1.09 2.13 -13.67
N THR A 14 0.90 1.90 -14.98
CA THR A 14 0.05 0.80 -15.47
C THR A 14 0.66 -0.56 -15.14
N ILE A 15 1.97 -0.75 -15.40
CA ILE A 15 2.69 -1.98 -15.01
C ILE A 15 2.59 -2.21 -13.51
N GLY A 16 2.82 -1.16 -12.71
CA GLY A 16 2.72 -1.21 -11.26
C GLY A 16 1.31 -1.59 -10.80
N GLY A 17 0.28 -0.98 -11.39
CA GLY A 17 -1.12 -1.28 -11.09
C GLY A 17 -1.51 -2.72 -11.39
N ILE A 18 -1.08 -3.26 -12.53
CA ILE A 18 -1.32 -4.68 -12.88
C ILE A 18 -0.70 -5.58 -11.81
N LEU A 19 0.58 -5.36 -11.50
CA LEU A 19 1.31 -6.15 -10.51
C LEU A 19 0.71 -6.04 -9.09
N LEU A 20 0.20 -4.88 -8.70
CA LEU A 20 -0.53 -4.74 -7.43
C LEU A 20 -1.84 -5.53 -7.42
N THR A 21 -2.58 -5.56 -8.53
CA THR A 21 -3.85 -6.32 -8.61
C THR A 21 -3.63 -7.84 -8.62
N THR A 22 -2.46 -8.33 -9.00
CA THR A 22 -2.14 -9.77 -8.94
C THR A 22 -1.73 -10.24 -7.54
N SER A 23 -1.66 -9.34 -6.55
CA SER A 23 -1.26 -9.65 -5.16
C SER A 23 -2.11 -10.72 -4.47
N ILE A 24 -3.34 -10.99 -4.93
CA ILE A 24 -4.22 -12.02 -4.38
C ILE A 24 -3.82 -13.46 -4.76
N ILE A 25 -2.95 -13.63 -5.76
CA ILE A 25 -2.51 -14.94 -6.24
C ILE A 25 -1.46 -15.50 -5.27
N PRO A 26 -1.64 -16.69 -4.68
CA PRO A 26 -0.65 -17.28 -3.78
C PRO A 26 0.74 -17.40 -4.42
N PHE A 27 1.80 -17.16 -3.64
CA PHE A 27 3.23 -17.17 -4.00
C PHE A 27 3.66 -16.12 -5.03
N ILE A 28 2.99 -16.02 -6.18
CA ILE A 28 3.26 -15.04 -7.24
C ILE A 28 2.91 -13.62 -6.75
N GLY A 29 1.86 -13.51 -5.95
CA GLY A 29 1.31 -12.24 -5.49
C GLY A 29 2.25 -11.45 -4.59
N ILE A 30 3.15 -12.09 -3.83
CA ILE A 30 4.13 -11.37 -2.99
C ILE A 30 5.16 -10.65 -3.87
N ILE A 31 5.73 -11.36 -4.85
CA ILE A 31 6.70 -10.78 -5.80
C ILE A 31 6.01 -9.68 -6.62
N GLY A 32 4.81 -9.97 -7.11
CA GLY A 32 3.97 -8.99 -7.83
C GLY A 32 3.70 -7.75 -6.98
N PHE A 33 3.34 -7.91 -5.70
CA PHE A 33 3.07 -6.81 -4.80
C PHE A 33 4.27 -5.87 -4.64
N PHE A 34 5.44 -6.40 -4.29
CA PHE A 34 6.64 -5.57 -4.10
C PHE A 34 7.11 -4.92 -5.41
N ALA A 35 7.12 -5.66 -6.52
CA ALA A 35 7.44 -5.09 -7.83
C ALA A 35 6.44 -3.99 -8.21
N GLY A 36 5.15 -4.23 -7.98
CA GLY A 36 4.08 -3.27 -8.23
C GLY A 36 4.25 -1.98 -7.44
N LEU A 37 4.54 -2.08 -6.14
CA LEU A 37 4.85 -0.95 -5.27
C LEU A 37 6.00 -0.10 -5.81
N LEU A 38 7.10 -0.72 -6.26
CA LEU A 38 8.25 -0.02 -6.82
C LEU A 38 7.91 0.72 -8.13
N PHE A 39 7.15 0.09 -9.02
CA PHE A 39 6.71 0.71 -10.27
C PHE A 39 5.75 1.89 -10.04
N ILE A 40 4.81 1.78 -9.09
CA ILE A 40 3.95 2.89 -8.68
C ILE A 40 4.78 4.04 -8.07
N ALA A 41 5.72 3.73 -7.19
CA ALA A 41 6.59 4.73 -6.60
C ALA A 41 7.40 5.47 -7.66
N LYS A 42 7.99 4.74 -8.62
CA LYS A 42 8.71 5.32 -9.76
C LYS A 42 7.81 6.23 -10.58
N ALA A 43 6.59 5.79 -10.93
CA ALA A 43 5.64 6.58 -11.70
C ALA A 43 5.26 7.88 -10.98
N ILE A 44 5.01 7.84 -9.67
CA ILE A 44 4.65 9.02 -8.89
C ILE A 44 5.82 9.99 -8.72
N VAL A 45 7.04 9.49 -8.58
CA VAL A 45 8.26 10.32 -8.57
C VAL A 45 8.43 11.04 -9.91
N GLU A 46 8.32 10.30 -11.02
CA GLU A 46 8.40 10.87 -12.37
C GLU A 46 7.30 11.92 -12.59
N LEU A 47 6.06 11.63 -12.17
CA LEU A 47 4.92 12.54 -12.26
C LEU A 47 5.12 13.83 -11.43
N SER A 48 5.57 13.69 -10.18
CA SER A 48 5.83 14.83 -9.29
C SER A 48 6.90 15.75 -9.86
N ASN A 49 7.95 15.17 -10.48
CA ASN A 49 9.00 15.94 -11.13
C ASN A 49 8.52 16.62 -12.42
N ALA A 50 7.72 15.92 -13.24
CA ALA A 50 7.16 16.45 -14.48
C ALA A 50 6.24 17.66 -14.22
N ILE A 51 5.37 17.57 -13.20
CA ILE A 51 4.43 18.63 -12.80
C ILE A 51 5.10 19.69 -11.92
N LYS A 52 6.33 19.45 -11.44
CA LYS A 52 7.07 20.30 -10.49
C LYS A 52 6.34 20.55 -9.16
N ASP A 53 5.49 19.61 -8.74
CA ASP A 53 4.85 19.64 -7.42
C ASP A 53 5.48 18.61 -6.47
N GLN A 54 6.42 19.09 -5.67
CA GLN A 54 7.15 18.28 -4.68
C GLN A 54 6.25 17.82 -3.50
N LEU A 55 5.06 18.40 -3.33
CA LEU A 55 4.13 17.94 -2.29
C LEU A 55 3.57 16.55 -2.62
N ILE A 56 3.37 16.24 -3.92
CA ILE A 56 2.97 14.89 -4.37
C ILE A 56 3.99 13.86 -3.87
N TYR A 57 5.27 14.07 -4.18
CA TYR A 57 6.35 13.20 -3.74
C TYR A 57 6.42 13.09 -2.21
N LYS A 58 6.43 14.23 -1.50
CA LYS A 58 6.54 14.25 -0.03
C LYS A 58 5.41 13.49 0.64
N LYS A 59 4.16 13.69 0.19
CA LYS A 59 2.99 13.00 0.76
C LYS A 59 3.01 11.51 0.40
N PHE A 60 3.32 11.16 -0.84
CA PHE A 60 3.40 9.76 -1.25
C PHE A 60 4.48 9.01 -0.47
N MET A 61 5.69 9.57 -0.36
CA MET A 61 6.80 8.91 0.34
C MET A 61 6.56 8.78 1.85
N ALA A 62 5.84 9.73 2.45
CA ALA A 62 5.42 9.64 3.84
C ALA A 62 4.43 8.49 4.11
N GLY A 63 3.70 8.01 3.10
CA GLY A 63 2.94 6.75 3.17
C GLY A 63 3.77 5.53 2.75
N PHE A 64 4.53 5.67 1.66
CA PHE A 64 5.25 4.58 1.00
C PHE A 64 6.37 3.97 1.84
N MET A 65 7.27 4.78 2.39
CA MET A 65 8.39 4.26 3.18
C MET A 65 7.92 3.54 4.45
N PRO A 66 7.00 4.11 5.27
CA PRO A 66 6.47 3.37 6.40
C PRO A 66 5.67 2.13 6.01
N ASN A 67 4.99 2.11 4.86
CA ASN A 67 4.29 0.92 4.37
C ASN A 67 5.25 -0.24 4.11
N ILE A 68 6.38 0.01 3.45
CA ILE A 68 7.41 -1.01 3.21
C ILE A 68 7.95 -1.55 4.54
N ILE A 69 8.34 -0.65 5.45
CA ILE A 69 8.88 -1.02 6.76
C ILE A 69 7.87 -1.84 7.56
N LEU A 70 6.61 -1.39 7.61
CA LEU A 70 5.54 -2.07 8.33
C LEU A 70 5.27 -3.45 7.73
N THR A 71 5.14 -3.56 6.40
CA THR A 71 4.84 -4.82 5.73
C THR A 71 5.95 -5.84 5.93
N VAL A 72 7.21 -5.46 5.72
CA VAL A 72 8.36 -6.35 5.93
C VAL A 72 8.51 -6.71 7.41
N GLY A 73 8.33 -5.74 8.30
CA GLY A 73 8.40 -5.95 9.75
C GLY A 73 7.34 -6.92 10.26
N LEU A 74 6.09 -6.80 9.79
CA LEU A 74 5.01 -7.73 10.12
C LEU A 74 5.27 -9.13 9.57
N LEU A 75 5.76 -9.26 8.32
CA LEU A 75 6.11 -10.56 7.74
C LEU A 75 7.21 -11.28 8.55
N ILE A 76 8.28 -10.56 8.90
CA ILE A 76 9.36 -11.11 9.73
C ILE A 76 8.81 -11.51 11.10
N PHE A 77 8.04 -10.62 11.74
CA PHE A 77 7.42 -10.89 13.03
C PHE A 77 6.57 -12.17 12.97
N GLU A 78 5.65 -12.30 12.00
CA GLU A 78 4.78 -13.47 11.88
C GLU A 78 5.54 -14.78 11.72
N ILE A 79 6.63 -14.80 10.94
CA ILE A 79 7.48 -15.98 10.76
C ILE A 79 8.14 -16.38 12.08
N PHE A 80 8.87 -15.46 12.72
CA PHE A 80 9.60 -15.77 13.96
C PHE A 80 8.66 -16.07 15.12
N PHE A 81 7.54 -15.34 15.20
CA PHE A 81 6.54 -15.51 16.24
C PHE A 81 5.78 -16.83 16.06
N GLY A 82 5.44 -17.21 14.82
CA GLY A 82 4.87 -18.53 14.51
C GLY A 82 5.80 -19.68 14.89
N VAL A 83 7.09 -19.59 14.51
CA VAL A 83 8.10 -20.59 14.89
C VAL A 83 8.28 -20.65 16.41
N GLY A 84 8.34 -19.49 17.09
CA GLY A 84 8.43 -19.40 18.54
C GLY A 84 7.26 -20.08 19.25
N TYR A 85 6.04 -19.92 18.73
CA TYR A 85 4.86 -20.60 19.26
C TYR A 85 4.97 -22.13 19.14
N LEU A 86 5.42 -22.62 17.99
CA LEU A 86 5.61 -24.06 17.75
C LEU A 86 6.66 -24.66 18.70
N ILE A 87 7.77 -23.95 18.93
CA ILE A 87 8.83 -24.37 19.87
C ILE A 87 8.33 -24.36 21.31
N ALA A 88 7.65 -23.29 21.75
CA ALA A 88 7.11 -23.20 23.11
C ALA A 88 6.12 -24.34 23.40
N LYS A 89 5.30 -24.70 22.40
CA LYS A 89 4.37 -25.82 22.47
C LYS A 89 5.10 -27.17 22.54
N SER A 90 6.15 -27.38 21.75
CA SER A 90 6.89 -28.66 21.71
C SER A 90 7.69 -28.92 23.01
N LEU A 91 8.24 -27.87 23.61
CA LEU A 91 9.00 -27.95 24.86
C LEU A 91 8.13 -28.03 26.12
N ARG A 92 6.79 -28.05 25.98
CA ARG A 92 5.82 -28.00 27.10
C ARG A 92 6.18 -26.88 28.09
N ALA A 93 6.46 -25.69 27.56
CA ALA A 93 6.82 -24.53 28.38
C ALA A 93 5.79 -24.34 29.51
N GLN A 94 6.27 -23.99 30.71
CA GLN A 94 5.38 -23.76 31.86
C GLN A 94 4.42 -22.60 31.56
N GLY A 95 3.13 -22.77 31.88
CA GLY A 95 2.07 -21.82 31.60
C GLY A 95 1.27 -22.17 30.34
N ASN A 96 0.52 -21.19 29.81
CA ASN A 96 -0.26 -21.35 28.58
C ASN A 96 0.35 -20.46 27.47
N PRO A 97 1.25 -21.00 26.62
CA PRO A 97 1.86 -20.26 25.53
C PRO A 97 0.80 -19.60 24.63
N ALA A 98 -0.35 -20.24 24.38
CA ALA A 98 -1.37 -19.66 23.51
C ALA A 98 -1.87 -18.30 24.01
N VAL A 99 -2.00 -18.10 25.34
CA VAL A 99 -2.43 -16.82 25.91
C VAL A 99 -1.36 -15.74 25.72
N PHE A 100 -0.10 -16.04 25.99
CA PHE A 100 1.01 -15.10 25.77
C PHE A 100 1.07 -14.66 24.30
N PHE A 101 1.05 -15.62 23.38
CA PHE A 101 1.14 -15.33 21.95
C PHE A 101 -0.07 -14.52 21.46
N TYR A 102 -1.27 -14.86 21.92
CA TYR A 102 -2.49 -14.12 21.60
C TYR A 102 -2.45 -12.64 22.04
N LEU A 103 -2.01 -12.37 23.27
CA LEU A 103 -1.95 -10.99 23.80
C LEU A 103 -0.96 -10.13 23.01
N ILE A 104 0.21 -10.68 22.68
CA ILE A 104 1.21 -9.97 21.87
C ILE A 104 0.68 -9.76 20.43
N SER A 105 0.00 -10.73 19.84
CA SER A 105 -0.62 -10.58 18.52
C SER A 105 -1.64 -9.45 18.50
N ILE A 106 -2.47 -9.30 19.54
CA ILE A 106 -3.40 -8.17 19.67
C ILE A 106 -2.65 -6.83 19.72
N MET A 107 -1.60 -6.75 20.55
CA MET A 107 -0.81 -5.52 20.67
C MET A 107 -0.18 -5.10 19.34
N VAL A 108 0.43 -6.05 18.63
CA VAL A 108 1.03 -5.82 17.30
C VAL A 108 -0.03 -5.45 16.26
N PHE A 109 -1.18 -6.12 16.28
CA PHE A 109 -2.30 -5.79 15.40
C PHE A 109 -2.80 -4.35 15.61
N ILE A 110 -2.99 -3.93 16.86
CA ILE A 110 -3.44 -2.55 17.18
C ILE A 110 -2.42 -1.52 16.67
N LEU A 111 -1.12 -1.75 16.92
CA LEU A 111 -0.06 -0.86 16.44
C LEU A 111 -0.02 -0.80 14.91
N GLY A 112 -0.07 -1.96 14.24
CA GLY A 112 -0.09 -2.05 12.78
C GLY A 112 -1.32 -1.40 12.17
N TYR A 113 -2.48 -1.54 12.81
CA TYR A 113 -3.73 -0.92 12.39
C TYR A 113 -3.66 0.61 12.43
N ILE A 114 -3.20 1.19 13.55
CA ILE A 114 -3.06 2.65 13.69
C ILE A 114 -2.08 3.21 12.65
N LEU A 115 -0.92 2.55 12.49
CA LEU A 115 0.06 2.94 11.47
C LEU A 115 -0.50 2.80 10.06
N GLY A 116 -1.26 1.74 9.78
CA GLY A 116 -1.92 1.51 8.50
C GLY A 116 -2.91 2.63 8.13
N ILE A 117 -3.65 3.16 9.10
CA ILE A 117 -4.53 4.32 8.89
C ILE A 117 -3.71 5.56 8.52
N ILE A 118 -2.62 5.84 9.25
CA ILE A 118 -1.75 6.98 8.99
C ILE A 118 -1.12 6.89 7.59
N ILE A 119 -0.66 5.70 7.21
CA ILE A 119 -0.12 5.42 5.86
C ILE A 119 -1.18 5.70 4.79
N ALA A 120 -2.37 5.14 4.94
CA ALA A 120 -3.46 5.31 3.98
C ALA A 120 -3.88 6.78 3.84
N TYR A 121 -3.86 7.54 4.94
CA TYR A 121 -4.12 8.98 4.91
C TYR A 121 -3.09 9.74 4.06
N HIS A 122 -1.80 9.41 4.17
CA HIS A 122 -0.75 10.02 3.35
C HIS A 122 -0.90 9.68 1.86
N TYR A 123 -1.26 8.44 1.53
CA TYR A 123 -1.60 8.07 0.15
C TYR A 123 -2.81 8.85 -0.37
N LYS A 124 -3.87 8.99 0.44
CA LYS A 124 -5.02 9.82 0.09
C LYS A 124 -4.60 11.25 -0.26
N LEU A 125 -3.80 11.89 0.58
CA LEU A 125 -3.31 13.26 0.34
C LEU A 125 -2.48 13.35 -0.96
N ALA A 126 -1.65 12.34 -1.24
CA ALA A 126 -0.86 12.31 -2.48
C ALA A 126 -1.76 12.16 -3.72
N PHE A 127 -2.75 11.27 -3.67
CA PHE A 127 -3.66 11.05 -4.77
C PHE A 127 -4.64 12.20 -4.99
N ASP A 128 -5.08 12.87 -3.93
CA ASP A 128 -5.87 14.11 -4.03
C ASP A 128 -5.08 15.19 -4.78
N LYS A 129 -3.77 15.33 -4.49
CA LYS A 129 -2.88 16.27 -5.21
C LYS A 129 -2.66 15.88 -6.67
N ILE A 130 -2.49 14.59 -6.96
CA ILE A 130 -2.38 14.11 -8.34
C ILE A 130 -3.67 14.38 -9.11
N TYR A 131 -4.83 14.18 -8.48
CA TYR A 131 -6.12 14.52 -9.07
C TYR A 131 -6.22 16.02 -9.36
N ASP A 132 -5.79 16.89 -8.44
CA ASP A 132 -5.82 18.33 -8.66
C ASP A 132 -5.00 18.75 -9.89
N ALA A 133 -3.88 18.06 -10.16
CA ALA A 133 -3.01 18.37 -11.28
C ALA A 133 -3.42 17.70 -12.61
N THR A 134 -3.89 16.46 -12.57
CA THR A 134 -4.18 15.65 -13.78
C THR A 134 -5.66 15.61 -14.14
N LYS A 135 -6.55 15.98 -13.20
CA LYS A 135 -8.00 15.84 -13.25
C LYS A 135 -8.51 14.41 -13.45
N GLU A 136 -7.65 13.41 -13.30
CA GLU A 136 -8.02 12.00 -13.42
C GLU A 136 -8.68 11.47 -12.13
N VAL A 137 -10.01 11.32 -12.18
CA VAL A 137 -10.88 11.02 -11.03
C VAL A 137 -10.52 9.72 -10.30
N TYR A 138 -9.95 8.74 -11.00
CA TYR A 138 -9.59 7.46 -10.37
C TYR A 138 -8.46 7.59 -9.33
N PHE A 139 -7.60 8.62 -9.39
CA PHE A 139 -6.64 8.88 -8.31
C PHE A 139 -7.35 9.22 -7.01
N LYS A 140 -8.28 10.18 -7.05
CA LYS A 140 -9.07 10.57 -5.87
C LYS A 140 -9.84 9.37 -5.29
N LYS A 141 -10.52 8.60 -6.15
CA LYS A 141 -11.22 7.38 -5.74
C LYS A 141 -10.29 6.34 -5.10
N ALA A 142 -9.10 6.13 -5.67
CA ALA A 142 -8.11 5.22 -5.10
C ALA A 142 -7.72 5.64 -3.67
N GLY A 143 -7.39 6.91 -3.47
CA GLY A 143 -7.02 7.45 -2.15
C GLY A 143 -8.14 7.35 -1.12
N GLU A 144 -9.36 7.73 -1.50
CA GLU A 144 -10.54 7.66 -0.62
C GLU A 144 -10.86 6.22 -0.22
N VAL A 145 -10.94 5.30 -1.20
CA VAL A 145 -11.29 3.90 -0.93
C VAL A 145 -10.19 3.20 -0.14
N MET A 146 -8.90 3.51 -0.37
CA MET A 146 -7.81 2.99 0.43
C MET A 146 -7.90 3.45 1.89
N PHE A 147 -8.21 4.73 2.12
CA PHE A 147 -8.34 5.30 3.46
C PHE A 147 -9.54 4.74 4.23
N PHE A 148 -10.73 4.67 3.61
CA PHE A 148 -11.87 4.03 4.25
C PHE A 148 -11.67 2.52 4.42
N GLY A 149 -10.98 1.89 3.48
CA GLY A 149 -10.58 0.49 3.58
C GLY A 149 -9.71 0.25 4.81
N SER A 150 -8.70 1.08 5.07
CA SER A 150 -7.83 0.92 6.24
C SER A 150 -8.59 1.06 7.56
N LEU A 151 -9.57 1.98 7.66
CA LEU A 151 -10.43 2.10 8.83
C LEU A 151 -11.26 0.83 9.08
N LEU A 152 -11.76 0.21 8.00
CA LEU A 152 -12.68 -0.93 8.07
C LEU A 152 -12.00 -2.30 8.08
N VAL A 153 -10.66 -2.37 8.19
CA VAL A 153 -9.92 -3.65 8.26
C VAL A 153 -10.40 -4.50 9.44
N ILE A 154 -10.74 -3.88 10.56
CA ILE A 154 -11.21 -4.55 11.78
C ILE A 154 -12.49 -5.39 11.59
N VAL A 155 -13.32 -5.07 10.60
CA VAL A 155 -14.56 -5.80 10.28
C VAL A 155 -14.41 -6.65 9.01
N GLY A 156 -13.17 -6.87 8.55
CA GLY A 156 -12.84 -7.68 7.37
C GLY A 156 -13.10 -7.00 6.02
N ILE A 157 -14.19 -6.24 5.87
CA ILE A 157 -14.54 -5.56 4.61
C ILE A 157 -13.45 -4.58 4.14
N GLY A 158 -12.65 -4.05 5.08
CA GLY A 158 -11.56 -3.14 4.76
C GLY A 158 -10.50 -3.74 3.83
N ILE A 159 -10.23 -5.04 3.94
CA ILE A 159 -9.27 -5.74 3.06
C ILE A 159 -9.77 -5.69 1.61
N ILE A 160 -11.06 -5.93 1.41
CA ILE A 160 -11.69 -5.88 0.08
C ILE A 160 -11.62 -4.45 -0.48
N LEU A 161 -11.90 -3.44 0.33
CA LEU A 161 -11.81 -2.04 -0.09
C LEU A 161 -10.38 -1.64 -0.47
N ILE A 162 -9.37 -2.05 0.31
CA ILE A 162 -7.96 -1.82 -0.03
C ILE A 162 -7.63 -2.47 -1.37
N TYR A 163 -8.08 -3.69 -1.63
CA TYR A 163 -7.87 -4.33 -2.93
C TYR A 163 -8.57 -3.57 -4.07
N VAL A 164 -9.81 -3.11 -3.87
CA VAL A 164 -10.52 -2.25 -4.84
C VAL A 164 -9.75 -0.95 -5.12
N SER A 165 -9.06 -0.40 -4.11
CA SER A 165 -8.21 0.79 -4.32
C SER A 165 -7.07 0.52 -5.31
N TYR A 166 -6.47 -0.68 -5.32
CA TYR A 166 -5.44 -1.05 -6.30
C TYR A 166 -5.99 -1.10 -7.73
N ILE A 167 -7.24 -1.54 -7.90
CA ILE A 167 -7.94 -1.50 -9.18
C ILE A 167 -8.13 -0.06 -9.63
N PHE A 168 -8.47 0.86 -8.72
CA PHE A 168 -8.57 2.28 -9.06
C PHE A 168 -7.22 2.91 -9.39
N ILE A 169 -6.13 2.55 -8.71
CA ILE A 169 -4.77 2.97 -9.07
C ILE A 169 -4.45 2.55 -10.51
N LEU A 170 -4.72 1.28 -10.85
CA LEU A 170 -4.52 0.77 -12.21
C LEU A 170 -5.32 1.58 -13.24
N LYS A 171 -6.62 1.80 -13.00
CA LYS A 171 -7.47 2.61 -13.87
C LYS A 171 -6.98 4.05 -14.01
N ALA A 172 -6.50 4.65 -12.93
CA ALA A 172 -5.97 6.01 -12.93
C ALA A 172 -4.76 6.14 -13.86
N PHE A 173 -3.80 5.21 -13.79
CA PHE A 173 -2.64 5.25 -14.67
C PHE A 173 -2.96 4.89 -16.13
N ILE A 174 -3.88 3.94 -16.39
CA ILE A 174 -4.32 3.62 -17.75
C ILE A 174 -4.96 4.85 -18.43
N ASN A 175 -5.76 5.61 -17.68
CA ASN A 175 -6.49 6.76 -18.20
C ASN A 175 -5.68 8.06 -18.16
N LEU A 176 -4.51 8.07 -17.52
CA LEU A 176 -3.64 9.23 -17.51
C LEU A 176 -3.34 9.67 -18.97
N PRO A 177 -3.52 10.97 -19.30
CA PRO A 177 -3.17 11.47 -20.62
C PRO A 177 -1.66 11.38 -20.83
N GLU A 178 -1.24 11.15 -22.07
CA GLU A 178 0.18 11.07 -22.39
C GLU A 178 0.87 12.43 -22.32
N LYS A 179 0.11 13.53 -22.40
CA LYS A 179 0.64 14.88 -22.30
C LYS A 179 -0.33 15.84 -21.61
N ILE A 180 0.20 16.85 -20.90
CA ILE A 180 -0.55 17.93 -20.22
C ILE A 180 0.11 19.28 -20.49
#